data_AF-A0A0G1ATN3-F1
#
_entry.id   AF-A0A0G1ATN3-F1
#
_cell.length_a   1.000
_cell.length_b   1.000
_cell.length_c   1.000
_cell.angle_alpha   90.00
_cell.angle_beta   90.00
_cell.angle_gamma   90.00
#
_symmetry.space_group_name_H-M   'P 1'
#
loop_
_entity.id
_entity.type
_entity.pdbx_description
1 polymer ?
#
loop_
_entity_poly.entity_id
_entity_poly.type
_entity_poly.pdbx_seq_one_letter_code
_entity_poly.pdbx_strand_id
1 'polypeptide(L)'
;MIIGGGIAGITAAETIRELDSSGTIAVFTKEAHLLYSRVLLPSFLKGVIRKDQLFLRTFGDFEKSQITIFLKRNVIDIDIKQKKITFQDNESLFHKKNTVFYEKLLIASGGEVEEWPVAGNDKKGIFCLQTIGDAEAIAKYLPQAKKAIVAGGSFIALEFLEIFSLRRIPISLICKSAGFFSNSFDSIGGEIMDSNFRRHGIEPRYKEEVREVLGGNWVSGTRTNRPAEYQGNIIGVGIGLNKNLDFFKERGFLTGEEGIRTNEYLETENKGVFAAGDIAEFYDVIFEKHRAVGNWTNAFLQGEIAGFNMAGRKTVFRNVPSYSITNLGFQITALGEIEAGEGVETISRANPPFHKYERFFIKDGVMKGAFMINMFFDKPIISRWIENKVSVEKIKGNFADISFNLAEVVVE
;
A
#
# COMPACT_ATOMS: atom_id res chain seq x y z
N MET A 1 23.94 5.84 3.10
CA MET A 1 23.27 5.03 4.13
C MET A 1 21.77 5.00 3.84
N ILE A 2 21.11 3.87 4.07
CA ILE A 2 19.70 3.64 3.79
C ILE A 2 19.02 3.09 5.05
N ILE A 3 17.90 3.68 5.46
CA ILE A 3 17.05 3.21 6.54
C ILE A 3 15.82 2.54 5.92
N GLY A 4 15.67 1.24 6.13
CA GLY A 4 14.58 0.42 5.60
C GLY A 4 15.07 -0.61 4.58
N GLY A 5 14.82 -1.90 4.88
CA GLY A 5 15.16 -3.03 4.02
C GLY A 5 14.02 -3.50 3.10
N GLY A 6 13.00 -2.64 2.90
CA GLY A 6 11.90 -2.90 1.98
C GLY A 6 12.29 -2.62 0.52
N ILE A 7 11.31 -2.74 -0.39
CA ILE A 7 11.56 -2.64 -1.84
C ILE A 7 12.20 -1.32 -2.25
N ALA A 8 11.76 -0.18 -1.69
CA ALA A 8 12.34 1.12 -2.00
C ALA A 8 13.83 1.21 -1.60
N GLY A 9 14.16 0.83 -0.37
CA GLY A 9 15.53 0.90 0.14
C GLY A 9 16.48 -0.04 -0.57
N ILE A 10 16.04 -1.27 -0.87
CA ILE A 10 16.88 -2.25 -1.58
C ILE A 10 17.06 -1.88 -3.04
N THR A 11 16.01 -1.43 -3.72
CA THR A 11 16.13 -0.95 -5.11
C THR A 11 17.06 0.25 -5.19
N ALA A 12 17.01 1.18 -4.24
CA ALA A 12 17.94 2.30 -4.18
C ALA A 12 19.39 1.83 -3.96
N ALA A 13 19.63 0.86 -3.07
CA ALA A 13 20.96 0.31 -2.83
C ALA A 13 21.55 -0.33 -4.10
N GLU A 14 20.75 -1.11 -4.81
CA GLU A 14 21.12 -1.76 -6.07
C GLU A 14 21.41 -0.72 -7.16
N THR A 15 20.52 0.27 -7.31
CA THR A 15 20.66 1.34 -8.30
C THR A 15 21.89 2.22 -8.04
N ILE A 16 22.21 2.50 -6.77
CA ILE A 16 23.46 3.20 -6.42
C ILE A 16 24.66 2.38 -6.87
N ARG A 17 24.66 1.06 -6.62
CA ARG A 17 25.79 0.20 -7.00
C ARG A 17 26.01 0.12 -8.52
N GLU A 18 24.95 0.23 -9.31
CA GLU A 18 25.06 0.29 -10.77
C GLU A 18 25.82 1.54 -11.27
N LEU A 19 25.73 2.65 -10.55
CA LEU A 19 26.38 3.92 -10.92
C LEU A 19 27.68 4.18 -10.16
N ASP A 20 27.81 3.69 -8.93
CA ASP A 20 28.99 3.82 -8.09
C ASP A 20 29.52 2.42 -7.73
N SER A 21 30.63 2.04 -8.38
CA SER A 21 31.26 0.74 -8.21
C SER A 21 32.11 0.59 -6.95
N SER A 22 32.29 1.65 -6.15
CA SER A 22 33.26 1.64 -5.04
C SER A 22 32.75 2.21 -3.72
N GLY A 23 31.71 3.05 -3.74
CA GLY A 23 31.14 3.66 -2.55
C GLY A 23 30.59 2.63 -1.55
N THR A 24 30.63 3.01 -0.27
CA THR A 24 30.10 2.18 0.82
C THR A 24 28.58 2.31 0.93
N ILE A 25 27.86 1.20 0.81
CA ILE A 25 26.40 1.14 0.90
C ILE A 25 26.02 0.32 2.14
N ALA A 26 25.30 0.94 3.06
CA ALA A 26 24.79 0.30 4.27
C ALA A 26 23.27 0.46 4.35
N VAL A 27 22.56 -0.65 4.54
CA VAL A 27 21.10 -0.72 4.72
C VAL A 27 20.80 -1.18 6.14
N PHE A 28 20.05 -0.38 6.91
CA PHE A 28 19.60 -0.73 8.26
C PHE A 28 18.13 -1.08 8.24
N THR A 29 17.75 -2.23 8.81
CA THR A 29 16.35 -2.63 8.93
C THR A 29 16.06 -3.25 10.28
N LYS A 30 14.88 -2.92 10.83
CA LYS A 30 14.40 -3.50 12.08
C LYS A 30 13.96 -4.95 11.94
N GLU A 31 13.67 -5.41 10.72
CA GLU A 31 13.22 -6.78 10.45
C GLU A 31 14.36 -7.80 10.51
N ALA A 32 13.99 -9.04 10.83
CA ALA A 32 14.90 -10.18 10.91
C ALA A 32 15.16 -10.86 9.54
N HIS A 33 14.63 -10.28 8.46
CA HIS A 33 14.54 -10.91 7.15
C HIS A 33 15.12 -10.00 6.07
N LEU A 34 15.73 -10.61 5.05
CA LEU A 34 16.07 -9.96 3.79
C LEU A 34 14.81 -9.56 3.03
N LEU A 35 14.98 -8.84 1.91
CA LEU A 35 13.88 -8.43 1.06
C LEU A 35 12.96 -9.60 0.68
N TYR A 36 11.68 -9.46 1.01
CA TYR A 36 10.61 -10.32 0.57
C TYR A 36 9.47 -9.50 -0.03
N SER A 37 8.67 -10.15 -0.87
CA SER A 37 7.52 -9.54 -1.52
C SER A 37 6.32 -9.48 -0.58
N ARG A 38 6.00 -8.28 -0.08
CA ARG A 38 4.80 -8.04 0.75
C ARG A 38 3.51 -8.30 -0.04
N VAL A 39 3.52 -8.03 -1.35
CA VAL A 39 2.36 -8.25 -2.23
C VAL A 39 2.08 -9.74 -2.46
N LEU A 40 3.03 -10.63 -2.17
CA LEU A 40 2.85 -12.08 -2.27
C LEU A 40 2.42 -12.73 -0.94
N LEU A 41 2.35 -12.00 0.17
CA LEU A 41 1.89 -12.55 1.45
C LEU A 41 0.47 -13.14 1.37
N PRO A 42 -0.51 -12.50 0.69
CA PRO A 42 -1.81 -13.12 0.49
C PRO A 42 -1.74 -14.42 -0.32
N SER A 43 -0.87 -14.50 -1.33
CA SER A 43 -0.68 -15.74 -2.12
C SER A 43 -0.11 -16.89 -1.27
N PHE A 44 0.82 -16.59 -0.36
CA PHE A 44 1.30 -17.54 0.64
C PHE A 44 0.16 -17.99 1.56
N LEU A 45 -0.64 -17.05 2.08
CA LEU A 45 -1.82 -17.36 2.90
C LEU A 45 -2.90 -18.14 2.15
N LYS A 46 -2.99 -18.02 0.83
CA LYS A 46 -3.89 -18.82 -0.02
C LYS A 46 -3.32 -20.20 -0.35
N GLY A 47 -2.07 -20.48 0.01
CA GLY A 47 -1.38 -21.74 -0.29
C GLY A 47 -0.93 -21.87 -1.76
N VAL A 48 -0.93 -20.77 -2.51
CA VAL A 48 -0.55 -20.74 -3.93
C VAL A 48 0.98 -20.81 -4.09
N ILE A 49 1.71 -20.24 -3.13
CA ILE A 49 3.17 -20.26 -3.08
C ILE A 49 3.65 -20.72 -1.71
N ARG A 50 4.88 -21.23 -1.65
CA ARG A 50 5.58 -21.54 -0.41
C ARG A 50 6.26 -20.30 0.17
N LYS A 51 6.60 -20.35 1.46
CA LYS A 51 7.28 -19.27 2.17
C LYS A 51 8.61 -18.87 1.53
N ASP A 52 9.40 -19.83 1.07
CA ASP A 52 10.70 -19.58 0.42
C ASP A 52 10.58 -18.72 -0.84
N GLN A 53 9.44 -18.81 -1.55
CA GLN A 53 9.17 -18.05 -2.76
C GLN A 53 8.80 -16.58 -2.50
N LEU A 54 8.67 -16.17 -1.22
CA LEU A 54 8.46 -14.77 -0.87
C LEU A 54 9.75 -13.95 -0.99
N PHE A 55 10.91 -14.57 -0.78
CA PHE A 55 12.19 -13.86 -0.72
C PHE A 55 12.70 -13.51 -2.11
N LEU A 56 13.09 -12.24 -2.30
CA LEU A 56 13.52 -11.70 -3.60
C LEU A 56 15.04 -11.63 -3.74
N ARG A 57 15.75 -11.73 -2.61
CA ARG A 57 17.22 -11.65 -2.53
C ARG A 57 17.76 -12.61 -1.49
N THR A 58 18.98 -13.05 -1.74
CA THR A 58 19.81 -13.86 -0.85
C THR A 58 20.94 -13.02 -0.27
N PHE A 59 21.61 -13.50 0.79
CA PHE A 59 22.84 -12.85 1.28
C PHE A 59 23.92 -12.78 0.21
N GLY A 60 24.05 -13.81 -0.63
CA GLY A 60 25.04 -13.85 -1.71
C GLY A 60 24.82 -12.78 -2.78
N ASP A 61 23.58 -12.33 -3.00
CA ASP A 61 23.31 -11.22 -3.92
C ASP A 61 23.88 -9.90 -3.37
N PHE A 62 23.76 -9.66 -2.07
CA PHE A 62 24.29 -8.47 -1.42
C PHE A 62 25.81 -8.49 -1.28
N GLU A 63 26.41 -9.66 -1.02
CA GLU A 63 27.87 -9.82 -1.02
C GLU A 63 28.47 -9.51 -2.39
N LYS A 64 27.88 -10.05 -3.47
CA LYS A 64 28.30 -9.78 -4.85
C LYS A 64 28.21 -8.30 -5.21
N SER A 65 27.15 -7.64 -4.76
CA SER A 65 26.91 -6.21 -5.00
C SER A 65 27.62 -5.30 -3.98
N GLN A 66 28.41 -5.84 -3.05
CA GLN A 66 29.09 -5.08 -1.99
C GLN A 66 28.12 -4.13 -1.25
N ILE A 67 26.95 -4.63 -0.89
CA ILE A 67 25.93 -3.93 -0.09
C ILE A 67 25.89 -4.59 1.29
N THR A 68 26.14 -3.81 2.33
CA THR A 68 26.08 -4.33 3.70
C THR A 68 24.68 -4.14 4.28
N ILE A 69 24.00 -5.24 4.61
CA ILE A 69 22.68 -5.21 5.25
C ILE A 69 22.79 -5.54 6.73
N PHE A 70 22.30 -4.63 7.55
CA PHE A 70 22.20 -4.77 8.99
C PHE A 70 20.74 -5.09 9.38
N LEU A 71 20.45 -6.38 9.54
CA LEU A 71 19.17 -6.89 10.03
C LEU A 71 19.00 -6.64 11.54
N LYS A 72 17.75 -6.61 12.00
CA LYS A 72 17.38 -6.41 13.42
C LYS A 72 18.01 -5.15 14.04
N ARG A 73 18.28 -4.12 13.23
CA ARG A 73 18.80 -2.82 13.67
C ARG A 73 17.71 -1.78 13.54
N ASN A 74 17.14 -1.39 14.68
CA ASN A 74 16.16 -0.33 14.72
C ASN A 74 16.85 1.02 14.86
N VAL A 75 16.63 1.90 13.89
CA VAL A 75 17.13 3.28 13.93
C VAL A 75 16.20 4.09 14.84
N ILE A 76 16.76 4.61 15.92
CA ILE A 76 16.01 5.31 16.99
C ILE A 76 16.32 6.81 17.04
N ASP A 77 17.30 7.27 16.26
CA ASP A 77 17.60 8.68 16.14
C ASP A 77 18.33 9.03 14.85
N ILE A 78 18.11 10.25 14.37
CA ILE A 78 18.75 10.81 13.17
C ILE A 78 19.20 12.24 13.52
N ASP A 79 20.50 12.48 13.45
CA ASP A 79 21.08 13.82 13.60
C ASP A 79 21.57 14.29 12.22
N ILE A 80 20.79 15.20 11.65
CA ILE A 80 21.03 15.75 10.31
C ILE A 80 22.30 16.62 10.29
N LYS A 81 22.54 17.40 11.35
CA LYS A 81 23.67 18.34 11.43
C LYS A 81 24.99 17.60 11.50
N GLN A 82 25.07 16.56 12.33
CA GLN A 82 26.25 15.73 12.47
C GLN A 82 26.31 14.59 11.45
N LYS A 83 25.30 14.48 10.58
CA LYS A 83 25.13 13.41 9.59
C LYS A 83 25.37 12.01 10.18
N LYS A 84 24.61 11.67 11.21
CA LYS A 84 24.70 10.37 11.88
C LYS A 84 23.33 9.82 12.22
N ILE A 85 23.25 8.50 12.35
CA ILE A 85 22.09 7.82 12.92
C ILE A 85 22.50 7.13 14.21
N THR A 86 21.53 6.94 15.11
CA THR A 86 21.67 6.04 16.26
C THR A 86 20.72 4.88 16.08
N PHE A 87 21.22 3.66 16.26
CA PHE A 87 20.42 2.45 16.19
C PHE A 87 20.65 1.56 17.42
N GLN A 88 19.69 0.67 17.66
CA GLN A 88 19.75 -0.36 18.68
C GLN A 88 19.48 -1.73 18.05
N ASP A 89 19.99 -2.78 18.68
CA ASP A 89 19.64 -4.15 18.36
C ASP A 89 18.26 -4.47 18.95
N ASN A 90 17.33 -4.96 18.12
CA ASN A 90 15.99 -5.32 18.57
C ASN A 90 15.95 -6.55 19.50
N GLU A 91 16.99 -7.38 19.51
CA GLU A 91 17.05 -8.59 20.36
C GLU A 91 17.99 -8.46 21.56
N SER A 92 18.69 -7.33 21.69
CA SER A 92 19.63 -7.14 22.81
C SER A 92 18.89 -6.73 24.08
N LEU A 93 18.91 -7.60 25.10
CA LEU A 93 18.47 -7.30 26.47
C LEU A 93 19.17 -6.06 27.07
N PHE A 94 20.33 -5.70 26.53
CA PHE A 94 21.16 -4.59 27.03
C PHE A 94 20.90 -3.27 26.29
N HIS A 95 20.01 -3.24 25.29
CA HIS A 95 19.60 -2.05 24.52
C HIS A 95 20.75 -1.09 24.15
N LYS A 96 21.93 -1.65 23.81
CA LYS A 96 23.11 -0.84 23.53
C LYS A 96 22.87 0.00 22.28
N LYS A 97 22.96 1.33 22.45
CA LYS A 97 22.87 2.31 21.37
C LYS A 97 24.21 2.39 20.65
N ASN A 98 24.17 2.36 19.33
CA ASN A 98 25.34 2.47 18.46
C ASN A 98 25.09 3.59 17.44
N THR A 99 26.16 4.24 16.98
CA THR A 99 26.08 5.38 16.08
C THR A 99 26.92 5.15 14.83
N VAL A 100 26.40 5.56 13.67
CA VAL A 100 27.06 5.45 12.36
C VAL A 100 26.87 6.77 11.61
N PHE A 101 27.93 7.24 10.95
CA PHE A 101 27.94 8.46 10.16
C PHE A 101 27.60 8.18 8.69
N TYR A 102 27.08 9.18 7.98
CA TYR A 102 26.81 9.12 6.55
C TYR A 102 27.24 10.36 5.80
N GLU A 103 27.46 10.21 4.50
CA GLU A 103 27.56 11.33 3.58
C GLU A 103 26.20 11.72 3.01
N LYS A 104 25.43 10.70 2.59
CA LYS A 104 24.03 10.78 2.12
C LYS A 104 23.15 9.76 2.86
N LEU A 105 21.89 10.12 3.07
CA LEU A 105 20.90 9.31 3.77
C LEU A 105 19.65 9.12 2.92
N LEU A 106 19.11 7.90 2.86
CA LEU A 106 17.77 7.60 2.37
C LEU A 106 16.90 7.08 3.51
N ILE A 107 15.72 7.67 3.67
CA ILE A 107 14.66 7.20 4.55
C ILE A 107 13.65 6.42 3.70
N ALA A 108 13.69 5.10 3.81
CA ALA A 108 12.79 4.15 3.14
C ALA A 108 12.10 3.25 4.18
N SER A 109 11.73 3.83 5.33
CA SER A 109 11.17 3.12 6.49
C SER A 109 9.76 2.59 6.27
N GLY A 110 9.05 3.10 5.26
CA GLY A 110 7.64 2.79 5.02
C GLY A 110 6.76 3.20 6.20
N GLY A 111 5.80 2.36 6.55
CA GLY A 111 4.94 2.53 7.73
C GLY A 111 4.67 1.22 8.46
N GLU A 112 4.14 1.35 9.66
CA GLU A 112 3.65 0.26 10.51
C GLU A 112 2.13 0.22 10.44
N VAL A 113 1.51 -0.92 10.76
CA VAL A 113 0.04 -0.98 10.77
C VAL A 113 -0.49 -0.01 11.84
N GLU A 114 -1.49 0.80 11.47
CA GLU A 114 -2.17 1.70 12.39
C GLU A 114 -2.72 0.93 13.60
N GLU A 115 -2.73 1.54 14.79
CA GLU A 115 -3.41 0.92 15.92
C GLU A 115 -4.92 0.89 15.64
N TRP A 116 -5.59 -0.22 15.94
CA TRP A 116 -7.05 -0.30 15.80
C TRP A 116 -7.72 0.27 17.05
N PRO A 117 -8.33 1.47 17.04
CA PRO A 117 -8.77 2.14 18.27
C PRO A 117 -10.14 1.62 18.73
N VAL A 118 -10.19 0.33 19.09
CA VAL A 118 -11.40 -0.41 19.47
C VAL A 118 -11.17 -1.10 20.80
N ALA A 119 -12.15 -1.05 21.69
CA ALA A 119 -12.05 -1.73 22.99
C ALA A 119 -11.83 -3.24 22.79
N GLY A 120 -10.81 -3.81 23.42
CA GLY A 120 -10.47 -5.23 23.28
C GLY A 120 -9.61 -5.58 22.06
N ASN A 121 -8.96 -4.60 21.43
CA ASN A 121 -8.00 -4.80 20.33
C ASN A 121 -6.75 -5.62 20.71
N ASP A 122 -6.53 -5.86 21.99
CA ASP A 122 -5.43 -6.63 22.58
C ASP A 122 -5.68 -8.14 22.61
N LYS A 123 -6.91 -8.57 22.31
CA LYS A 123 -7.30 -9.99 22.29
C LYS A 123 -6.60 -10.75 21.16
N LYS A 124 -6.29 -12.02 21.42
CA LYS A 124 -5.74 -12.93 20.39
C LYS A 124 -6.81 -13.31 19.37
N GLY A 125 -6.37 -13.55 18.13
CA GLY A 125 -7.24 -13.88 17.00
C GLY A 125 -7.62 -12.67 16.14
N ILE A 126 -7.10 -11.48 16.45
CA ILE A 126 -7.18 -10.29 15.62
C ILE A 126 -5.90 -10.21 14.78
N PHE A 127 -6.03 -10.02 13.47
CA PHE A 127 -4.92 -10.02 12.54
C PHE A 127 -4.99 -8.85 11.57
N CYS A 128 -3.83 -8.23 11.35
CA CYS A 128 -3.53 -7.38 10.21
C CYS A 128 -2.56 -8.14 9.29
N LEU A 129 -2.26 -7.62 8.10
CA LEU A 129 -1.34 -8.25 7.16
C LEU A 129 -0.39 -7.23 6.54
N GLN A 130 0.82 -7.11 7.10
CA GLN A 130 1.85 -6.20 6.59
C GLN A 130 3.21 -6.91 6.46
N THR A 131 3.57 -7.73 7.44
CA THR A 131 4.86 -8.41 7.54
C THR A 131 4.74 -9.91 7.28
N ILE A 132 5.87 -10.56 6.99
CA ILE A 132 5.91 -12.04 6.93
C ILE A 132 5.52 -12.67 8.28
N GLY A 133 5.84 -12.03 9.41
CA GLY A 133 5.44 -12.49 10.73
C GLY A 133 3.92 -12.51 10.92
N ASP A 134 3.23 -11.49 10.39
CA ASP A 134 1.76 -11.45 10.39
C ASP A 134 1.19 -12.61 9.59
N ALA A 135 1.73 -12.84 8.38
CA ALA A 135 1.30 -13.92 7.52
C ALA A 135 1.54 -15.31 8.16
N GLU A 136 2.65 -15.51 8.86
CA GLU A 136 2.92 -16.75 9.59
C GLU A 136 1.96 -16.95 10.77
N ALA A 137 1.67 -15.88 11.52
CA ALA A 137 0.71 -15.93 12.63
C ALA A 137 -0.70 -16.29 12.13
N ILE A 138 -1.14 -15.69 11.02
CA ILE A 138 -2.41 -16.02 10.35
C ILE A 138 -2.38 -17.48 9.87
N ALA A 139 -1.34 -17.89 9.13
CA ALA A 139 -1.22 -19.25 8.59
C ALA A 139 -1.32 -20.32 9.70
N LYS A 140 -0.69 -20.07 10.85
CA LYS A 140 -0.75 -20.94 12.02
C LYS A 140 -2.13 -21.00 12.66
N TYR A 141 -2.88 -19.90 12.66
CA TYR A 141 -4.19 -19.81 13.30
C TYR A 141 -5.34 -20.28 12.40
N LEU A 142 -5.22 -20.12 11.08
CA LEU A 142 -6.26 -20.45 10.11
C LEU A 142 -6.91 -21.84 10.28
N PRO A 143 -6.20 -22.93 10.63
CA PRO A 143 -6.84 -24.24 10.87
C PRO A 143 -7.86 -24.25 12.02
N GLN A 144 -7.79 -23.28 12.93
CA GLN A 144 -8.71 -23.14 14.08
C GLN A 144 -9.88 -22.19 13.77
N ALA A 145 -9.82 -21.45 12.67
CA ALA A 145 -10.84 -20.48 12.30
C ALA A 145 -12.14 -21.18 11.89
N LYS A 146 -13.24 -20.78 12.52
CA LYS A 146 -14.59 -21.33 12.28
C LYS A 146 -15.55 -20.30 11.73
N LYS A 147 -15.41 -19.03 12.13
CA LYS A 147 -16.21 -17.92 11.64
C LYS A 147 -15.36 -16.65 11.71
N ALA A 148 -15.30 -15.93 10.61
CA ALA A 148 -14.46 -14.76 10.44
C ALA A 148 -15.28 -13.47 10.50
N ILE A 149 -14.64 -12.42 11.00
CA ILE A 149 -15.11 -11.05 10.88
C ILE A 149 -14.05 -10.30 10.08
N VAL A 150 -14.46 -9.56 9.06
CA VAL A 150 -13.57 -8.65 8.33
C VAL A 150 -14.04 -7.24 8.60
N ALA A 151 -13.17 -6.41 9.17
CA ALA A 151 -13.43 -5.01 9.45
C ALA A 151 -12.69 -4.13 8.46
N GLY A 152 -13.44 -3.42 7.61
CA GLY A 152 -12.90 -2.49 6.62
C GLY A 152 -13.45 -2.70 5.21
N GLY A 153 -13.26 -1.70 4.34
CA GLY A 153 -13.72 -1.67 2.95
C GLY A 153 -12.60 -1.35 1.96
N SER A 154 -11.42 -1.94 2.18
CA SER A 154 -10.17 -1.65 1.46
C SER A 154 -9.63 -2.87 0.70
N PHE A 155 -8.54 -2.71 -0.06
CA PHE A 155 -7.88 -3.83 -0.74
C PHE A 155 -7.36 -4.91 0.23
N ILE A 156 -6.89 -4.53 1.43
CA ILE A 156 -6.50 -5.51 2.46
C ILE A 156 -7.72 -6.28 2.98
N ALA A 157 -8.86 -5.61 3.14
CA ALA A 157 -10.10 -6.30 3.49
C ALA A 157 -10.48 -7.34 2.42
N LEU A 158 -10.34 -7.03 1.12
CA LEU A 158 -10.54 -8.00 0.04
C LEU A 158 -9.63 -9.22 0.15
N GLU A 159 -8.35 -9.02 0.46
CA GLU A 159 -7.42 -10.13 0.65
C GLU A 159 -7.88 -11.07 1.77
N PHE A 160 -8.32 -10.53 2.92
CA PHE A 160 -8.90 -11.34 4.00
C PHE A 160 -10.18 -12.06 3.56
N LEU A 161 -11.08 -11.39 2.85
CA LEU A 161 -12.32 -11.99 2.35
C LEU A 161 -12.02 -13.22 1.50
N GLU A 162 -11.05 -13.14 0.59
CA GLU A 162 -10.67 -14.26 -0.27
C GLU A 162 -9.91 -15.36 0.47
N ILE A 163 -8.99 -15.00 1.38
CA ILE A 163 -8.27 -15.97 2.23
C ILE A 163 -9.26 -16.84 3.03
N PHE A 164 -10.31 -16.23 3.57
CA PHE A 164 -11.35 -16.91 4.36
C PHE A 164 -12.36 -17.66 3.47
N SER A 165 -12.75 -17.06 2.34
CA SER A 165 -13.70 -17.67 1.38
C SER A 165 -13.15 -18.95 0.76
N LEU A 166 -11.87 -18.97 0.36
CA LEU A 166 -11.20 -20.17 -0.17
C LEU A 166 -11.19 -21.34 0.82
N ARG A 167 -11.30 -21.04 2.12
CA ARG A 167 -11.37 -22.02 3.21
C ARG A 167 -12.79 -22.33 3.67
N ARG A 168 -13.80 -21.76 3.01
CA ARG A 168 -15.22 -21.91 3.35
C ARG A 168 -15.53 -21.48 4.79
N ILE A 169 -14.77 -20.52 5.33
CA ILE A 169 -15.04 -19.92 6.63
C ILE A 169 -16.16 -18.89 6.44
N PRO A 170 -17.31 -18.98 7.13
CA PRO A 170 -18.36 -17.98 7.07
C PRO A 170 -17.86 -16.60 7.52
N ILE A 171 -18.25 -15.55 6.82
CA ILE A 171 -17.68 -14.20 6.99
C ILE A 171 -18.77 -13.18 7.33
N SER A 172 -18.53 -12.38 8.37
CA SER A 172 -19.23 -11.12 8.61
C SER A 172 -18.34 -9.96 8.14
N LEU A 173 -18.71 -9.31 7.03
CA LEU A 173 -18.01 -8.12 6.55
C LEU A 173 -18.66 -6.87 7.15
N ILE A 174 -17.89 -6.08 7.89
CA ILE A 174 -18.34 -4.85 8.56
C ILE A 174 -17.59 -3.66 7.97
N CYS A 175 -18.34 -2.71 7.42
CA CYS A 175 -17.79 -1.54 6.74
C CYS A 175 -18.45 -0.25 7.26
N LYS A 176 -17.62 0.68 7.76
CA LYS A 176 -18.10 1.99 8.22
C LYS A 176 -18.68 2.87 7.09
N SER A 177 -18.22 2.62 5.86
CA SER A 177 -18.65 3.33 4.65
C SER A 177 -20.05 2.92 4.20
N ALA A 178 -20.65 3.72 3.32
CA ALA A 178 -21.96 3.44 2.73
C ALA A 178 -21.96 2.30 1.69
N GLY A 179 -20.77 1.88 1.23
CA GLY A 179 -20.53 0.79 0.28
C GLY A 179 -19.06 0.38 0.32
N PHE A 180 -18.70 -0.72 -0.33
CA PHE A 180 -17.29 -1.10 -0.50
C PHE A 180 -16.63 -0.14 -1.50
N PHE A 181 -15.44 0.39 -1.21
CA PHE A 181 -14.81 1.46 -2.00
C PHE A 181 -15.75 2.64 -2.33
N SER A 182 -16.52 3.13 -1.33
CA SER A 182 -17.56 4.15 -1.55
C SER A 182 -17.10 5.47 -2.17
N ASN A 183 -15.80 5.79 -2.11
CA ASN A 183 -15.24 7.00 -2.73
C ASN A 183 -14.94 6.80 -4.23
N SER A 184 -14.85 5.55 -4.68
CA SER A 184 -14.47 5.19 -6.05
C SER A 184 -15.63 4.61 -6.84
N PHE A 185 -16.48 3.78 -6.23
CA PHE A 185 -17.70 3.28 -6.88
C PHE A 185 -18.88 4.25 -6.78
N ASP A 186 -19.69 4.27 -7.83
CA ASP A 186 -21.07 4.74 -7.76
C ASP A 186 -22.01 3.58 -7.41
N SER A 187 -23.32 3.79 -7.44
CA SER A 187 -24.30 2.75 -7.13
C SER A 187 -24.21 1.53 -8.06
N ILE A 188 -23.86 1.72 -9.33
CA ILE A 188 -23.73 0.64 -10.31
C ILE A 188 -22.52 -0.24 -9.98
N GLY A 189 -21.35 0.38 -9.77
CA GLY A 189 -20.13 -0.35 -9.40
C GLY A 189 -20.27 -1.04 -8.05
N GLY A 190 -20.91 -0.37 -7.07
CA GLY A 190 -21.23 -0.92 -5.77
C GLY A 190 -22.11 -2.17 -5.86
N GLU A 191 -23.18 -2.13 -6.64
CA GLU A 191 -24.08 -3.28 -6.79
C GLU A 191 -23.40 -4.47 -7.51
N ILE A 192 -22.53 -4.20 -8.50
CA ILE A 192 -21.72 -5.27 -9.13
C ILE A 192 -20.84 -5.95 -8.08
N MET A 193 -20.18 -5.16 -7.23
CA MET A 193 -19.34 -5.67 -6.14
C MET A 193 -20.16 -6.46 -5.11
N ASP A 194 -21.30 -5.93 -4.67
CA ASP A 194 -22.18 -6.57 -3.68
C ASP A 194 -22.77 -7.87 -4.22
N SER A 195 -23.12 -7.93 -5.51
CA SER A 195 -23.57 -9.16 -6.15
C SER A 195 -22.48 -10.24 -6.10
N ASN A 196 -21.21 -9.85 -6.22
CA ASN A 196 -20.08 -10.77 -6.12
C ASN A 196 -19.89 -11.28 -4.69
N PHE A 197 -20.02 -10.40 -3.70
CA PHE A 197 -20.01 -10.80 -2.29
C PHE A 197 -21.14 -11.80 -1.99
N ARG A 198 -22.38 -11.51 -2.41
CA ARG A 198 -23.52 -12.42 -2.20
C ARG A 198 -23.31 -13.78 -2.88
N ARG A 199 -22.71 -13.82 -4.07
CA ARG A 199 -22.33 -15.07 -4.76
C ARG A 199 -21.36 -15.93 -3.94
N HIS A 200 -20.51 -15.29 -3.13
CA HIS A 200 -19.57 -15.96 -2.23
C HIS A 200 -20.11 -16.13 -0.80
N GLY A 201 -21.42 -15.90 -0.58
CA GLY A 201 -22.05 -16.05 0.73
C GLY A 201 -21.65 -14.96 1.74
N ILE A 202 -21.18 -13.82 1.26
CA ILE A 202 -20.76 -12.68 2.08
C ILE A 202 -21.85 -11.61 1.98
N GLU A 203 -22.42 -11.24 3.12
CA GLU A 203 -23.40 -10.16 3.22
C GLU A 203 -22.74 -8.95 3.91
N PRO A 204 -22.41 -7.87 3.18
CA PRO A 204 -21.80 -6.69 3.77
C PRO A 204 -22.72 -5.96 4.76
N ARG A 205 -22.13 -5.42 5.83
CA ARG A 205 -22.80 -4.57 6.81
C ARG A 205 -22.27 -3.16 6.68
N TYR A 206 -22.92 -2.36 5.83
CA TYR A 206 -22.56 -0.96 5.57
C TYR A 206 -23.08 0.01 6.62
N LYS A 207 -22.36 1.11 6.78
CA LYS A 207 -22.59 2.13 7.83
C LYS A 207 -22.60 1.50 9.23
N GLU A 208 -21.81 0.45 9.40
CA GLU A 208 -21.59 -0.24 10.67
C GLU A 208 -20.10 -0.23 11.00
N GLU A 209 -19.80 0.00 12.27
CA GLU A 209 -18.43 0.13 12.76
C GLU A 209 -18.28 -0.70 14.02
N VAL A 210 -17.23 -1.51 14.09
CA VAL A 210 -16.88 -2.26 15.30
C VAL A 210 -16.48 -1.27 16.40
N ARG A 211 -17.13 -1.38 17.56
CA ARG A 211 -16.85 -0.55 18.75
C ARG A 211 -16.18 -1.33 19.87
N GLU A 212 -16.35 -2.65 19.89
CA GLU A 212 -15.77 -3.53 20.88
C GLU A 212 -15.51 -4.92 20.30
N VAL A 213 -14.37 -5.52 20.66
CA VAL A 213 -14.05 -6.93 20.43
C VAL A 213 -14.39 -7.73 21.69
N LEU A 214 -15.32 -8.68 21.51
CA LEU A 214 -15.86 -9.53 22.56
C LEU A 214 -14.96 -10.76 22.79
N GLY A 215 -15.00 -11.29 24.01
CA GLY A 215 -14.28 -12.50 24.42
C GLY A 215 -13.42 -12.29 25.67
N GLY A 216 -12.75 -13.36 26.11
CA GLY A 216 -11.71 -13.30 27.14
C GLY A 216 -10.37 -12.96 26.51
N ASN A 217 -9.37 -13.84 26.68
CA ASN A 217 -8.06 -13.70 26.03
C ASN A 217 -8.09 -13.89 24.50
N TRP A 218 -9.12 -14.58 24.01
CA TRP A 218 -9.34 -14.86 22.59
C TRP A 218 -10.66 -14.25 22.15
N VAL A 219 -10.69 -13.77 20.91
CA VAL A 219 -11.88 -13.21 20.30
C VAL A 219 -12.99 -14.25 20.17
N SER A 220 -14.22 -13.84 20.51
CA SER A 220 -15.45 -14.61 20.27
C SER A 220 -16.47 -13.86 19.40
N GLY A 221 -16.26 -12.57 19.17
CA GLY A 221 -17.08 -11.76 18.29
C GLY A 221 -16.78 -10.26 18.38
N THR A 222 -17.65 -9.45 17.80
CA THR A 222 -17.61 -7.99 17.89
C THR A 222 -18.99 -7.41 18.21
N ARG A 223 -19.00 -6.26 18.88
CA ARG A 223 -20.16 -5.37 18.98
C ARG A 223 -19.92 -4.14 18.14
N THR A 224 -20.97 -3.64 17.50
CA THR A 224 -20.88 -2.48 16.61
C THR A 224 -21.50 -1.22 17.23
N ASN A 225 -21.52 -0.13 16.47
CA ASN A 225 -22.30 1.08 16.76
C ASN A 225 -23.82 0.87 16.67
N ARG A 226 -24.28 -0.33 16.30
CA ARG A 226 -25.68 -0.77 16.34
C ARG A 226 -25.86 -1.81 17.44
N PRO A 227 -27.09 -2.11 17.88
CA PRO A 227 -27.38 -3.20 18.83
C PRO A 227 -27.24 -4.59 18.19
N ALA A 228 -26.17 -4.81 17.44
CA ALA A 228 -25.84 -6.03 16.73
C ALA A 228 -24.49 -6.57 17.20
N GLU A 229 -24.45 -7.88 17.45
CA GLU A 229 -23.23 -8.61 17.76
C GLU A 229 -22.95 -9.65 16.68
N TYR A 230 -21.70 -9.73 16.25
CA TYR A 230 -21.25 -10.67 15.25
C TYR A 230 -20.29 -11.66 15.89
N GLN A 231 -20.69 -12.93 15.99
CA GLN A 231 -19.80 -13.98 16.47
C GLN A 231 -18.69 -14.28 15.46
N GLY A 232 -17.48 -14.53 15.95
CA GLY A 232 -16.32 -14.89 15.14
C GLY A 232 -15.09 -15.14 16.01
N ASN A 233 -14.28 -16.15 15.65
CA ASN A 233 -13.05 -16.48 16.37
C ASN A 233 -11.78 -16.05 15.64
N ILE A 234 -11.93 -15.35 14.52
CA ILE A 234 -10.84 -14.68 13.80
C ILE A 234 -11.33 -13.33 13.27
N ILE A 235 -10.51 -12.29 13.39
CA ILE A 235 -10.78 -10.98 12.82
C ILE A 235 -9.64 -10.60 11.86
N GLY A 236 -9.98 -10.24 10.63
CA GLY A 236 -9.08 -9.59 9.68
C GLY A 236 -9.35 -8.09 9.63
N VAL A 237 -8.32 -7.26 9.78
CA VAL A 237 -8.45 -5.80 9.88
C VAL A 237 -7.58 -5.12 8.82
N GLY A 238 -8.17 -4.15 8.11
CA GLY A 238 -7.47 -3.30 7.14
C GLY A 238 -7.65 -1.82 7.46
N ILE A 239 -6.73 -1.25 8.26
CA ILE A 239 -6.90 0.06 8.93
C ILE A 239 -5.85 1.12 8.55
N GLY A 240 -5.01 0.84 7.56
CA GLY A 240 -3.99 1.78 7.10
C GLY A 240 -2.65 1.64 7.82
N LEU A 241 -1.75 2.59 7.57
CA LEU A 241 -0.40 2.59 8.10
C LEU A 241 -0.11 3.88 8.87
N ASN A 242 0.49 3.74 10.04
CA ASN A 242 1.14 4.81 10.77
C ASN A 242 2.60 4.94 10.29
N LYS A 243 2.98 6.14 9.85
CA LYS A 243 4.32 6.44 9.33
C LYS A 243 5.24 7.09 10.38
N ASN A 244 4.74 7.28 11.60
CA ASN A 244 5.45 7.89 12.73
C ASN A 244 6.08 9.25 12.35
N LEU A 245 5.26 10.14 11.77
CA LEU A 245 5.77 11.43 11.24
C LEU A 245 6.29 12.35 12.34
N ASP A 246 5.75 12.26 13.56
CA ASP A 246 6.23 13.04 14.71
C ASP A 246 7.70 12.77 15.01
N PHE A 247 8.14 11.51 14.91
CA PHE A 247 9.56 11.15 15.04
C PHE A 247 10.44 11.96 14.08
N PHE A 248 10.05 12.09 12.81
CA PHE A 248 10.82 12.83 11.82
C PHE A 248 10.72 14.33 12.05
N LYS A 249 9.53 14.85 12.35
CA LYS A 249 9.30 16.28 12.61
C LYS A 249 10.15 16.80 13.78
N GLU A 250 10.21 16.05 14.88
CA GLU A 250 11.06 16.36 16.04
C GLU A 250 12.56 16.42 15.71
N ARG A 251 12.98 15.75 14.63
CA ARG A 251 14.38 15.67 14.17
C ARG A 251 14.70 16.65 13.04
N GLY A 252 13.77 17.57 12.76
CA GLY A 252 13.98 18.66 11.80
C GLY A 252 13.69 18.29 10.36
N PHE A 253 12.85 17.27 10.11
CA PHE A 253 12.31 16.99 8.79
C PHE A 253 11.00 17.75 8.56
N LEU A 254 10.83 18.28 7.36
CA LEU A 254 9.55 18.79 6.88
C LEU A 254 8.63 17.60 6.56
N THR A 255 7.53 17.49 7.29
CA THR A 255 6.49 16.49 7.05
C THR A 255 5.21 17.17 6.57
N GLY A 256 4.48 16.51 5.68
CA GLY A 256 3.09 16.85 5.41
C GLY A 256 2.15 15.99 6.25
N GLU A 257 0.94 15.77 5.75
CA GLU A 257 -0.07 14.95 6.42
C GLU A 257 0.19 13.46 6.22
N GLU A 258 0.83 13.08 5.12
CA GLU A 258 0.97 11.69 4.72
C GLU A 258 2.43 11.21 4.69
N GLY A 259 3.43 12.07 4.81
CA GLY A 259 4.81 11.64 4.69
C GLY A 259 5.87 12.72 4.92
N ILE A 260 7.13 12.33 4.78
CA ILE A 260 8.26 13.25 4.70
C ILE A 260 8.22 13.93 3.34
N ARG A 261 8.23 15.26 3.32
CA ARG A 261 8.16 16.01 2.06
C ARG A 261 9.46 15.90 1.28
N THR A 262 9.31 15.66 -0.01
CA THR A 262 10.43 15.66 -0.95
C THR A 262 10.08 16.40 -2.22
N ASN A 263 11.10 16.95 -2.88
CA ASN A 263 10.97 17.52 -4.22
C ASN A 263 10.80 16.41 -5.27
N GLU A 264 10.76 16.79 -6.55
CA GLU A 264 10.58 15.86 -7.67
C GLU A 264 11.76 14.89 -7.89
N TYR A 265 12.87 15.08 -7.17
CA TYR A 265 14.05 14.20 -7.15
C TYR A 265 14.07 13.29 -5.91
N LEU A 266 13.00 13.29 -5.11
CA LEU A 266 12.90 12.55 -3.84
C LEU A 266 13.88 13.03 -2.76
N GLU A 267 14.46 14.22 -2.91
CA GLU A 267 15.32 14.87 -1.91
C GLU A 267 14.44 15.70 -0.95
N THR A 268 14.73 15.61 0.35
CA THR A 268 14.07 16.45 1.36
C THR A 268 14.62 17.87 1.32
N GLU A 269 14.15 18.74 2.19
CA GLU A 269 14.74 20.07 2.41
C GLU A 269 16.18 20.01 2.95
N ASN A 270 16.58 18.86 3.50
CA ASN A 270 17.92 18.63 4.03
C ASN A 270 18.82 18.04 2.94
N LYS A 271 19.74 18.86 2.41
CA LYS A 271 20.64 18.47 1.31
C LYS A 271 21.36 17.14 1.55
N GLY A 272 21.25 16.23 0.58
CA GLY A 272 21.83 14.89 0.65
C GLY A 272 21.02 13.89 1.46
N VAL A 273 19.82 14.26 1.91
CA VAL A 273 18.85 13.38 2.57
C VAL A 273 17.64 13.20 1.67
N PHE A 274 17.24 11.95 1.47
CA PHE A 274 16.17 11.53 0.56
C PHE A 274 15.11 10.75 1.33
N ALA A 275 13.89 10.68 0.80
CA ALA A 275 12.86 9.77 1.27
C ALA A 275 12.19 9.06 0.10
N ALA A 276 11.90 7.76 0.22
CA ALA A 276 11.30 6.96 -0.85
C ALA A 276 10.37 5.85 -0.33
N GLY A 277 9.40 5.47 -1.15
CA GLY A 277 8.37 4.49 -0.82
C GLY A 277 7.28 5.10 0.05
N ASP A 278 6.58 4.26 0.83
CA ASP A 278 5.37 4.68 1.54
C ASP A 278 5.59 5.85 2.52
N ILE A 279 6.83 6.08 3.00
CA ILE A 279 7.16 7.19 3.91
C ILE A 279 7.23 8.56 3.21
N ALA A 280 7.39 8.59 1.89
CA ALA A 280 7.58 9.82 1.14
C ALA A 280 6.25 10.46 0.76
N GLU A 281 6.13 11.76 1.04
CA GLU A 281 5.14 12.66 0.45
C GLU A 281 5.88 13.49 -0.62
N PHE A 282 5.95 12.96 -1.84
CA PHE A 282 6.78 13.52 -2.91
C PHE A 282 6.00 14.52 -3.76
N TYR A 283 6.70 15.51 -4.32
CA TYR A 283 6.12 16.38 -5.34
C TYR A 283 5.92 15.60 -6.64
N ASP A 284 4.67 15.25 -6.94
CA ASP A 284 4.28 14.56 -8.15
C ASP A 284 4.11 15.56 -9.30
N VAL A 285 4.99 15.52 -10.29
CA VAL A 285 4.96 16.45 -11.44
C VAL A 285 3.83 16.18 -12.45
N ILE A 286 3.20 15.00 -12.39
CA ILE A 286 2.02 14.67 -13.22
C ILE A 286 0.78 15.31 -12.61
N PHE A 287 0.63 15.24 -11.29
CA PHE A 287 -0.53 15.78 -10.57
C PHE A 287 -0.29 17.17 -9.96
N GLU A 288 0.93 17.69 -10.05
CA GLU A 288 1.39 19.02 -9.63
C GLU A 288 1.14 19.34 -8.15
N LYS A 289 1.23 18.30 -7.30
CA LYS A 289 1.04 18.41 -5.85
C LYS A 289 1.90 17.42 -5.09
N HIS A 290 2.09 17.69 -3.81
CA HIS A 290 2.65 16.72 -2.89
C HIS A 290 1.61 15.62 -2.60
N ARG A 291 2.03 14.35 -2.64
CA ARG A 291 1.18 13.20 -2.34
C ARG A 291 1.99 12.03 -1.80
N ALA A 292 1.34 11.15 -1.05
CA ALA A 292 1.85 9.81 -0.79
C ALA A 292 1.15 8.76 -1.66
N VAL A 293 1.84 7.64 -1.92
CA VAL A 293 1.27 6.50 -2.64
C VAL A 293 1.73 5.20 -1.98
N GLY A 294 0.79 4.50 -1.33
CA GLY A 294 1.04 3.17 -0.73
C GLY A 294 0.94 2.05 -1.77
N ASN A 295 1.97 1.88 -2.60
CA ASN A 295 1.97 0.90 -3.68
C ASN A 295 3.38 0.36 -3.95
N TRP A 296 3.48 -0.97 -4.12
CA TRP A 296 4.77 -1.65 -4.34
C TRP A 296 5.54 -1.13 -5.56
N THR A 297 4.88 -1.01 -6.71
CA THR A 297 5.51 -0.51 -7.95
C THR A 297 5.97 0.94 -7.78
N ASN A 298 5.15 1.78 -7.14
CA ASN A 298 5.54 3.15 -6.85
C ASN A 298 6.77 3.20 -5.93
N ALA A 299 6.80 2.40 -4.87
CA ALA A 299 7.95 2.31 -3.95
C ALA A 299 9.21 1.78 -4.63
N PHE A 300 9.09 0.78 -5.51
CA PHE A 300 10.18 0.27 -6.34
C PHE A 300 10.77 1.39 -7.21
N LEU A 301 9.95 2.08 -7.99
CA LEU A 301 10.37 3.15 -8.88
C LEU A 301 10.95 4.36 -8.12
N GLN A 302 10.37 4.69 -6.95
CA GLN A 302 10.96 5.74 -6.10
C GLN A 302 12.33 5.34 -5.57
N GLY A 303 12.51 4.07 -5.19
CA GLY A 303 13.81 3.53 -4.79
C GLY A 303 14.85 3.69 -5.89
N GLU A 304 14.51 3.32 -7.12
CA GLU A 304 15.38 3.49 -8.30
C GLU A 304 15.77 4.96 -8.51
N ILE A 305 14.79 5.87 -8.54
CA ILE A 305 15.04 7.30 -8.78
C ILE A 305 15.84 7.93 -7.64
N ALA A 306 15.55 7.58 -6.38
CA ALA A 306 16.35 8.01 -5.24
C ALA A 306 17.79 7.52 -5.36
N GLY A 307 17.99 6.27 -5.79
CA GLY A 307 19.32 5.71 -6.04
C GLY A 307 20.11 6.49 -7.09
N PHE A 308 19.49 6.81 -8.23
CA PHE A 308 20.09 7.66 -9.26
C PHE A 308 20.50 9.03 -8.71
N ASN A 309 19.60 9.71 -8.00
CA ASN A 309 19.87 11.04 -7.45
C ASN A 309 20.95 11.01 -6.35
N MET A 310 20.96 9.97 -5.53
CA MET A 310 22.01 9.74 -4.53
C MET A 310 23.37 9.44 -5.17
N ALA A 311 23.42 8.80 -6.34
CA ALA A 311 24.66 8.57 -7.09
C ALA A 311 25.06 9.75 -8.00
N GLY A 312 24.29 10.85 -8.00
CA GLY A 312 24.61 12.07 -8.74
C GLY A 312 23.98 12.17 -10.14
N ARG A 313 23.13 11.22 -10.54
CA ARG A 313 22.34 11.29 -11.77
C ARG A 313 20.99 11.94 -11.50
N LYS A 314 20.92 13.26 -11.72
CA LYS A 314 19.71 14.06 -11.52
C LYS A 314 18.54 13.58 -12.41
N THR A 315 17.55 12.95 -11.81
CA THR A 315 16.42 12.28 -12.46
C THR A 315 15.12 12.59 -11.73
N VAL A 316 14.11 13.06 -12.48
CA VAL A 316 12.78 13.41 -11.94
C VAL A 316 11.94 12.14 -11.77
N PHE A 317 11.25 11.99 -10.64
CA PHE A 317 10.28 10.93 -10.43
C PHE A 317 8.97 11.23 -11.19
N ARG A 318 8.56 10.30 -12.06
CA ARG A 318 7.32 10.38 -12.85
C ARG A 318 6.68 9.01 -12.89
N ASN A 319 5.46 8.87 -12.35
CA ASN A 319 4.73 7.61 -12.41
C ASN A 319 3.23 7.82 -12.18
N VAL A 320 2.38 7.34 -13.10
CA VAL A 320 0.94 7.23 -12.83
C VAL A 320 0.70 6.03 -11.90
N PRO A 321 0.17 6.24 -10.68
CA PRO A 321 -0.01 5.16 -9.72
C PRO A 321 -1.06 4.18 -10.24
N SER A 322 -0.77 2.88 -10.11
CA SER A 322 -1.72 1.83 -10.46
C SER A 322 -1.63 0.67 -9.49
N TYR A 323 -2.78 0.18 -9.07
CA TYR A 323 -2.92 -1.03 -8.26
C TYR A 323 -3.98 -1.92 -8.88
N SER A 324 -3.64 -3.19 -9.12
CA SER A 324 -4.55 -4.19 -9.67
C SER A 324 -4.54 -5.42 -8.78
N ILE A 325 -5.72 -5.97 -8.50
CA ILE A 325 -5.90 -7.20 -7.72
C ILE A 325 -6.89 -8.13 -8.44
N THR A 326 -6.65 -9.43 -8.38
CA THR A 326 -7.69 -10.43 -8.66
C THR A 326 -8.21 -10.94 -7.33
N ASN A 327 -9.52 -10.79 -7.09
CA ASN A 327 -10.15 -11.17 -5.84
C ASN A 327 -11.56 -11.69 -6.09
N LEU A 328 -11.88 -12.87 -5.56
CA LEU A 328 -13.23 -13.46 -5.67
C LEU A 328 -13.73 -13.48 -7.13
N GLY A 329 -12.84 -13.79 -8.07
CA GLY A 329 -13.12 -13.86 -9.51
C GLY A 329 -13.21 -12.52 -10.24
N PHE A 330 -13.03 -11.38 -9.56
CA PHE A 330 -13.00 -10.06 -10.19
C PHE A 330 -11.58 -9.54 -10.32
N GLN A 331 -11.28 -8.89 -11.44
CA GLN A 331 -10.07 -8.09 -11.61
C GLN A 331 -10.42 -6.63 -11.34
N ILE A 332 -9.94 -6.09 -10.22
CA ILE A 332 -10.20 -4.72 -9.79
C ILE A 332 -8.93 -3.89 -9.99
N THR A 333 -9.04 -2.74 -10.65
CA THR A 333 -7.91 -1.84 -10.88
C THR A 333 -8.23 -0.41 -10.45
N ALA A 334 -7.33 0.15 -9.64
CA ALA A 334 -7.19 1.58 -9.39
C ALA A 334 -6.10 2.18 -10.28
N LEU A 335 -6.36 3.32 -10.90
CA LEU A 335 -5.42 4.03 -11.75
C LEU A 335 -5.53 5.54 -11.51
N GLY A 336 -4.41 6.21 -11.21
CA GLY A 336 -4.39 7.66 -10.99
C GLY A 336 -5.10 8.10 -9.70
N GLU A 337 -5.87 9.19 -9.79
CA GLU A 337 -6.72 9.69 -8.70
C GLU A 337 -8.15 9.14 -8.83
N ILE A 338 -8.58 8.37 -7.83
CA ILE A 338 -9.81 7.56 -7.87
C ILE A 338 -10.84 7.98 -6.82
N GLU A 339 -10.71 9.21 -6.31
CA GLU A 339 -11.63 9.76 -5.33
C GLU A 339 -12.54 10.78 -5.99
N ALA A 340 -13.85 10.58 -5.86
CA ALA A 340 -14.83 11.61 -6.20
C ALA A 340 -14.77 12.76 -5.17
N GLY A 341 -15.08 13.97 -5.61
CA GLY A 341 -15.04 15.14 -4.74
C GLY A 341 -15.35 16.44 -5.48
N GLU A 342 -15.17 17.56 -4.78
CA GLU A 342 -15.42 18.89 -5.34
C GLU A 342 -14.56 19.15 -6.58
N GLY A 343 -15.20 19.56 -7.67
CA GLY A 343 -14.55 19.83 -8.95
C GLY A 343 -14.12 18.58 -9.74
N VAL A 344 -14.45 17.37 -9.28
CA VAL A 344 -14.19 16.12 -10.03
C VAL A 344 -15.48 15.64 -10.67
N GLU A 345 -15.53 15.71 -12.00
CA GLU A 345 -16.56 15.07 -12.79
C GLU A 345 -16.27 13.56 -12.87
N THR A 346 -17.31 12.74 -12.69
CA THR A 346 -17.19 11.29 -12.84
C THR A 346 -18.17 10.76 -13.85
N ILE A 347 -17.71 9.88 -14.74
CA ILE A 347 -18.55 9.21 -15.74
C ILE A 347 -18.33 7.71 -15.59
N SER A 348 -19.42 6.94 -15.57
CA SER A 348 -19.36 5.49 -15.43
C SER A 348 -19.91 4.81 -16.68
N ARG A 349 -19.31 3.68 -17.05
CA ARG A 349 -19.87 2.73 -18.01
C ARG A 349 -19.84 1.34 -17.42
N ALA A 350 -20.85 0.54 -17.74
CA ALA A 350 -20.98 -0.80 -17.19
C ALA A 350 -21.67 -1.75 -18.16
N ASN A 351 -21.37 -3.03 -18.00
CA ASN A 351 -22.14 -4.12 -18.55
C ASN A 351 -22.35 -5.18 -17.46
N PRO A 352 -23.37 -5.00 -16.59
CA PRO A 352 -23.57 -5.83 -15.40
C PRO A 352 -23.68 -7.34 -15.67
N PRO A 353 -24.36 -7.82 -16.74
CA PRO A 353 -24.36 -9.24 -17.09
C PRO A 353 -22.97 -9.87 -17.28
N PHE A 354 -21.98 -9.07 -17.67
CA PHE A 354 -20.59 -9.51 -17.85
C PHE A 354 -19.65 -9.03 -16.73
N HIS A 355 -20.21 -8.47 -15.64
CA HIS A 355 -19.44 -7.93 -14.51
C HIS A 355 -18.36 -6.93 -14.92
N LYS A 356 -18.65 -6.13 -15.94
CA LYS A 356 -17.75 -5.07 -16.42
C LYS A 356 -18.20 -3.74 -15.88
N TYR A 357 -17.25 -2.99 -15.35
CA TYR A 357 -17.47 -1.64 -14.84
C TYR A 357 -16.21 -0.83 -15.02
N GLU A 358 -16.38 0.43 -15.37
CA GLU A 358 -15.32 1.41 -15.36
C GLU A 358 -15.90 2.78 -15.00
N ARG A 359 -15.20 3.49 -14.10
CA ARG A 359 -15.50 4.87 -13.76
C ARG A 359 -14.29 5.74 -14.03
N PHE A 360 -14.51 6.82 -14.74
CA PHE A 360 -13.53 7.84 -15.08
C PHE A 360 -13.62 9.00 -14.09
N PHE A 361 -12.48 9.57 -13.73
CA PHE A 361 -12.36 10.75 -12.87
C PHE A 361 -11.69 11.85 -13.66
N ILE A 362 -12.42 12.95 -13.88
CA ILE A 362 -12.04 14.05 -14.76
C ILE A 362 -12.07 15.34 -13.94
N LYS A 363 -11.02 16.14 -14.04
CA LYS A 363 -10.95 17.46 -13.39
C LYS A 363 -10.42 18.48 -14.36
N ASP A 364 -11.14 19.60 -14.49
CA ASP A 364 -10.83 20.67 -15.45
C ASP A 364 -10.70 20.15 -16.89
N GLY A 365 -11.57 19.20 -17.26
CA GLY A 365 -11.57 18.54 -18.57
C GLY A 365 -10.41 17.57 -18.81
N VAL A 366 -9.53 17.32 -17.82
CA VAL A 366 -8.36 16.44 -17.93
C VAL A 366 -8.60 15.11 -17.21
N MET A 367 -8.19 14.00 -17.83
CA MET A 367 -8.24 12.67 -17.21
C MET A 367 -7.31 12.60 -15.99
N LYS A 368 -7.87 12.26 -14.81
CA LYS A 368 -7.10 12.13 -13.56
C LYS A 368 -7.01 10.70 -13.05
N GLY A 369 -7.99 9.85 -13.35
CA GLY A 369 -7.95 8.47 -12.91
C GLY A 369 -9.09 7.62 -13.45
N ALA A 370 -9.01 6.33 -13.16
CA ALA A 370 -10.06 5.37 -13.44
C ALA A 370 -10.11 4.25 -12.38
N PHE A 371 -11.32 3.75 -12.14
CA PHE A 371 -11.56 2.60 -11.27
C PHE A 371 -12.36 1.54 -12.03
N MET A 372 -11.83 0.33 -12.12
CA MET A 372 -12.29 -0.69 -13.08
C MET A 372 -12.60 -2.02 -12.39
N ILE A 373 -13.63 -2.72 -12.86
CA ILE A 373 -13.88 -4.14 -12.66
C ILE A 373 -13.89 -4.82 -14.04
N ASN A 374 -13.00 -5.78 -14.27
CA ASN A 374 -12.91 -6.58 -15.51
C ASN A 374 -12.81 -5.74 -16.81
N MET A 375 -12.26 -4.53 -16.72
CA MET A 375 -12.08 -3.55 -17.81
C MET A 375 -10.61 -3.16 -18.02
N PHE A 376 -9.66 -4.05 -17.70
CA PHE A 376 -8.23 -3.73 -17.65
C PHE A 376 -7.59 -3.37 -19.01
N PHE A 377 -8.26 -3.62 -20.14
CA PHE A 377 -7.74 -3.30 -21.47
C PHE A 377 -7.63 -1.79 -21.72
N ASP A 378 -8.46 -0.98 -21.05
CA ASP A 378 -8.44 0.48 -21.18
C ASP A 378 -7.29 1.14 -20.40
N LYS A 379 -6.75 0.42 -19.39
CA LYS A 379 -5.71 0.91 -18.47
C LYS A 379 -4.51 1.58 -19.18
N PRO A 380 -3.89 1.01 -20.22
CA PRO A 380 -2.70 1.63 -20.84
C PRO A 380 -3.00 3.00 -21.47
N ILE A 381 -4.16 3.13 -22.11
CA ILE A 381 -4.57 4.37 -22.79
C ILE A 381 -4.89 5.45 -21.75
N ILE A 382 -5.68 5.09 -20.73
CA ILE A 382 -6.01 6.01 -19.64
C ILE A 382 -4.74 6.44 -18.89
N SER A 383 -3.81 5.51 -18.64
CA SER A 383 -2.53 5.83 -17.99
C SER A 383 -1.74 6.86 -18.80
N ARG A 384 -1.68 6.69 -20.14
CA ARG A 384 -1.05 7.65 -21.03
C ARG A 384 -1.76 9.00 -21.02
N TRP A 385 -3.09 9.03 -20.98
CA TRP A 385 -3.86 10.27 -20.90
C TRP A 385 -3.61 11.03 -19.60
N ILE A 386 -3.56 10.33 -18.47
CA ILE A 386 -3.21 10.92 -17.18
C ILE A 386 -1.80 11.49 -17.22
N GLU A 387 -0.82 10.69 -17.67
CA GLU A 387 0.59 11.09 -17.71
C GLU A 387 0.83 12.34 -18.56
N ASN A 388 0.14 12.43 -19.70
CA ASN A 388 0.26 13.54 -20.65
C ASN A 388 -0.75 14.67 -20.39
N LYS A 389 -1.52 14.61 -19.30
CA LYS A 389 -2.54 15.62 -18.94
C LYS A 389 -3.51 15.90 -20.09
N VAL A 390 -3.90 14.85 -20.82
CA VAL A 390 -4.78 14.96 -21.99
C VAL A 390 -6.14 15.51 -21.59
N SER A 391 -6.62 16.50 -22.36
CA SER A 391 -8.01 16.95 -22.27
C SER A 391 -8.94 15.95 -22.95
N VAL A 392 -9.96 15.52 -22.21
CA VAL A 392 -11.01 14.60 -22.67
C VAL A 392 -12.34 15.31 -22.91
N GLU A 393 -12.38 16.64 -22.83
CA GLU A 393 -13.62 17.43 -22.87
C GLU A 393 -14.47 17.17 -24.12
N LYS A 394 -13.81 17.04 -25.29
CA LYS A 394 -14.49 16.79 -26.57
C LYS A 394 -15.06 15.37 -26.71
N ILE A 395 -14.55 14.41 -25.93
CA ILE A 395 -14.86 12.99 -26.08
C ILE A 395 -15.59 12.39 -24.88
N LYS A 396 -15.61 13.08 -23.72
CA LYS A 396 -16.15 12.55 -22.47
C LYS A 396 -17.63 12.18 -22.56
N GLY A 397 -18.39 12.82 -23.46
CA GLY A 397 -19.79 12.47 -23.74
C GLY A 397 -20.00 11.02 -24.21
N ASN A 398 -18.96 10.38 -24.75
CA ASN A 398 -18.99 8.99 -25.19
C ASN A 398 -18.56 8.00 -24.08
N PHE A 399 -18.03 8.47 -22.95
CA PHE A 399 -17.47 7.59 -21.91
C PHE A 399 -18.53 6.75 -21.18
N ALA A 400 -19.81 7.11 -21.25
CA ALA A 400 -20.88 6.29 -20.70
C ALA A 400 -21.24 5.09 -21.60
N ASP A 401 -20.84 5.11 -22.88
CA ASP A 401 -21.06 4.02 -23.82
C ASP A 401 -19.99 2.94 -23.63
N ILE A 402 -20.44 1.72 -23.29
CA ILE A 402 -19.56 0.57 -23.10
C ILE A 402 -18.93 0.07 -24.41
N SER A 403 -19.51 0.42 -25.56
CA SER A 403 -18.97 0.08 -26.88
C SER A 403 -17.91 1.06 -27.37
N PHE A 404 -17.77 2.22 -26.71
CA PHE A 404 -16.79 3.23 -27.08
C PHE A 404 -15.36 2.74 -26.81
N ASN A 405 -14.61 2.45 -27.87
CA ASN A 405 -13.26 1.92 -27.77
C ASN A 405 -12.23 3.04 -27.57
N LEU A 406 -11.66 3.16 -26.37
CA LEU A 406 -10.66 4.20 -26.07
C LEU A 406 -9.40 4.06 -26.93
N ALA A 407 -9.09 2.86 -27.44
CA ALA A 407 -7.91 2.60 -28.26
C ALA A 407 -7.97 3.24 -29.65
N GLU A 408 -9.18 3.52 -30.14
CA GLU A 408 -9.42 4.13 -31.45
C GLU A 408 -9.47 5.67 -31.36
N VAL A 409 -9.39 6.22 -30.15
CA VAL A 409 -9.53 7.65 -29.92
C VAL A 409 -8.19 8.35 -30.09
N VAL A 410 -8.15 9.30 -31.01
CA VAL A 410 -7.06 10.28 -31.12
C VAL A 410 -7.45 11.51 -30.31
N VAL A 411 -6.66 11.78 -29.28
CA VAL A 411 -6.76 12.97 -28.42
C VAL A 411 -5.53 13.83 -28.70
N GLU A 412 -5.77 15.12 -28.97
CA GLU A 412 -4.73 16.13 -29.20
C GLU A 412 -4.11 16.63 -27.88
#